data_AF-A0A397W615-F1
#
_entry.id   AF-A0A397W615-F1
#
_cell.length_a   1.000
_cell.length_b   1.000
_cell.length_c   1.000
_cell.angle_alpha   90.00
_cell.angle_beta   90.00
_cell.angle_gamma   90.00
#
_symmetry.space_group_name_H-M   'P 1'
#
loop_
_entity.id
_entity.type
_entity.pdbx_description
1 polymer ?
#
loop_
_entity_poly.entity_id
_entity_poly.type
_entity_poly.pdbx_seq_one_letter_code
_entity_poly.pdbx_strand_id
1 'polypeptide(L)'
;MATPYPPALKPIESLTLHEKLLKIGRNVPCTGDVQLGNIHNKCSCLGWKPKINNTGRADLCECGHRVSRHGDINSCSQDELQQRLEIAMKIDELLESKNKLLDFDYEDQEVKNLKRQLISICETSSNNPTKRKFVDDSDSSSNVRKIIDRELNVPEKPAMIEEREGVIAMKNLTNNGVIENLKLLTGLKNLIKIQLPNMPPEYITRLVYDKQHFSLSIVKDGSRVVGGITYRLFRKNKLAEIVFCVVSSTEQAKGYGSHLMNHLKDHLKDNEGIKYLMTYADNHAMGFFKKNGFTTDITLERSLWMGFIKDYDEATIMQCTMIDKVKYLQLHKILARQKMAIRYKIDEQKKNTRVYKGLHHIKNTKQPVDPMTIPGIKESGWTPAMEALARGNKKSIRNIMINITSELKKHPRSWPFRTPVNGDEVPDYYKVIKNPMDLSKIESKVENNCYKSIEEFAHDVRIIFHNCRIYNADGTVYVKCASGLEKYFDDRLKFYDVPVNSGKKKFLE
;
A
#
# COMPACT_ATOMS: atom_id res chain seq x y z
N MET A 1 -4.99 52.09 -14.21
CA MET A 1 -5.57 50.86 -14.81
C MET A 1 -5.74 49.85 -13.69
N ALA A 2 -6.96 49.41 -13.39
CA ALA A 2 -7.19 48.44 -12.32
C ALA A 2 -6.46 47.14 -12.67
N THR A 3 -5.61 46.63 -11.77
CA THR A 3 -4.98 45.33 -11.97
C THR A 3 -6.07 44.27 -12.03
N PRO A 4 -6.05 43.35 -13.01
CA PRO A 4 -7.09 42.33 -13.15
C PRO A 4 -7.05 41.27 -12.03
N TYR A 5 -6.11 41.41 -11.09
CA TYR A 5 -5.85 40.47 -10.02
C TYR A 5 -5.59 41.21 -8.69
N PRO A 6 -6.09 40.69 -7.55
CA PRO A 6 -5.87 41.29 -6.24
C PRO A 6 -4.38 41.25 -5.82
N PRO A 7 -3.91 42.19 -4.97
CA PRO A 7 -2.55 42.17 -4.42
C PRO A 7 -2.26 40.87 -3.64
N ALA A 8 -1.00 40.42 -3.66
CA ALA A 8 -0.59 39.20 -2.94
C ALA A 8 -0.80 39.30 -1.42
N LEU A 9 -0.36 40.41 -0.81
CA LEU A 9 -0.28 40.60 0.65
C LEU A 9 -1.57 41.09 1.34
N LYS A 10 -2.71 41.07 0.65
CA LYS A 10 -3.99 41.53 1.23
C LYS A 10 -4.54 40.46 2.22
N PRO A 11 -4.81 40.79 3.50
CA PRO A 11 -5.27 39.82 4.50
C PRO A 11 -6.58 39.12 4.11
N ILE A 12 -6.72 37.82 4.42
CA ILE A 12 -7.89 36.99 4.06
C ILE A 12 -9.22 37.63 4.44
N GLU A 13 -9.28 38.23 5.62
CA GLU A 13 -10.48 38.85 6.20
C GLU A 13 -10.93 40.10 5.42
N SER A 14 -9.98 40.79 4.77
CA SER A 14 -10.24 42.00 3.99
C SER A 14 -10.57 41.72 2.51
N LEU A 15 -10.46 40.47 2.07
CA LEU A 15 -10.75 40.07 0.69
C LEU A 15 -12.26 39.95 0.47
N THR A 16 -12.75 40.60 -0.58
CA THR A 16 -14.11 40.38 -1.08
C THR A 16 -14.27 38.95 -1.61
N LEU A 17 -15.52 38.46 -1.67
CA LEU A 17 -15.81 37.14 -2.25
C LEU A 17 -15.23 37.00 -3.67
N HIS A 18 -15.30 38.07 -4.46
CA HIS A 18 -14.75 38.08 -5.82
C HIS A 18 -13.22 37.92 -5.84
N GLU A 19 -12.49 38.61 -4.97
CA GLU A 19 -11.02 38.48 -4.87
C GLU A 19 -10.61 37.09 -4.37
N LYS A 20 -11.37 36.51 -3.44
CA LYS A 20 -11.19 35.12 -2.98
C LYS A 20 -11.32 34.12 -4.14
N LEU A 21 -12.33 34.30 -4.99
CA LEU A 21 -12.55 33.48 -6.18
C LEU A 21 -11.41 33.62 -7.19
N LEU A 22 -10.86 34.81 -7.40
CA LEU A 22 -9.73 35.04 -8.30
C LEU A 22 -8.45 34.34 -7.80
N LYS A 23 -8.18 34.44 -6.50
CA LYS A 23 -7.02 33.79 -5.86
C LYS A 23 -7.03 32.27 -6.02
N ILE A 24 -8.17 31.64 -5.73
CA ILE A 24 -8.33 30.19 -5.92
C ILE A 24 -8.37 29.84 -7.41
N GLY A 25 -9.20 30.56 -8.18
CA GLY A 25 -9.50 30.24 -9.57
C GLY A 25 -8.27 30.24 -10.47
N ARG A 26 -7.28 31.10 -10.20
CA ARG A 26 -5.98 31.12 -10.91
C ARG A 26 -5.29 29.76 -10.93
N ASN A 27 -5.43 29.00 -9.86
CA ASN A 27 -4.61 27.82 -9.58
C ASN A 27 -5.39 26.50 -9.76
N VAL A 28 -6.65 26.56 -10.21
CA VAL A 28 -7.54 25.40 -10.31
C VAL A 28 -8.19 25.33 -11.70
N PRO A 29 -8.29 24.13 -12.30
CA PRO A 29 -8.90 23.96 -13.62
C PRO A 29 -10.38 24.36 -13.67
N CYS A 30 -10.84 24.72 -14.86
CA CYS A 30 -12.23 25.03 -15.13
C CYS A 30 -13.09 23.77 -15.14
N THR A 31 -14.26 23.83 -14.50
CA THR A 31 -15.28 22.76 -14.48
C THR A 31 -16.42 23.00 -15.48
N GLY A 32 -16.30 24.02 -16.33
CA GLY A 32 -17.29 24.33 -17.37
C GLY A 32 -17.26 23.33 -18.54
N ASP A 33 -18.43 23.08 -19.13
CA ASP A 33 -18.55 22.35 -20.40
C ASP A 33 -18.44 23.33 -21.58
N VAL A 34 -17.81 22.89 -22.67
CA VAL A 34 -17.78 23.63 -23.93
C VAL A 34 -18.91 23.12 -24.82
N GLN A 35 -19.91 23.97 -25.11
CA GLN A 35 -20.93 23.65 -26.11
C GLN A 35 -20.40 23.97 -27.50
N LEU A 36 -19.95 22.94 -28.22
CA LEU A 36 -19.70 22.97 -29.67
C LEU A 36 -20.57 21.86 -30.30
N GLY A 37 -21.84 22.15 -30.53
CA GLY A 37 -22.80 21.18 -31.07
C GLY A 37 -23.12 20.01 -30.12
N ASN A 38 -23.44 18.83 -30.68
CA ASN A 38 -23.88 17.62 -29.95
C ASN A 38 -22.76 16.85 -29.22
N ILE A 39 -21.62 17.47 -28.90
CA ILE A 39 -20.50 16.82 -28.20
C ILE A 39 -20.20 17.60 -26.91
N HIS A 40 -20.42 16.97 -25.76
CA HIS A 40 -20.06 17.51 -24.45
C HIS A 40 -18.60 17.21 -24.12
N ASN A 41 -17.70 18.18 -24.31
CA ASN A 41 -16.30 18.10 -23.87
C ASN A 41 -16.04 19.05 -22.68
N LYS A 42 -15.27 18.57 -21.69
CA LYS A 42 -14.82 19.36 -20.54
C LYS A 42 -13.84 20.45 -20.99
N CYS A 43 -13.91 21.63 -20.36
CA CYS A 43 -12.96 22.73 -20.61
C CYS A 43 -11.51 22.31 -20.31
N SER A 44 -10.58 22.63 -21.21
CA SER A 44 -9.14 22.33 -21.07
C SER A 44 -8.37 23.36 -20.23
N CYS A 45 -9.06 24.34 -19.66
CA CYS A 45 -8.43 25.45 -18.95
C CYS A 45 -7.91 25.00 -17.57
N LEU A 46 -6.61 25.20 -17.31
CA LEU A 46 -5.92 24.75 -16.09
C LEU A 46 -5.93 25.77 -14.95
N GLY A 47 -6.43 26.98 -15.19
CA GLY A 47 -6.44 28.08 -14.23
C GLY A 47 -7.08 29.32 -14.83
N TRP A 48 -7.71 30.14 -14.00
CA TRP A 48 -8.33 31.39 -14.43
C TRP A 48 -7.28 32.37 -14.96
N LYS A 49 -7.53 32.94 -16.13
CA LYS A 49 -6.72 33.97 -16.78
C LYS A 49 -7.64 35.11 -17.27
N PRO A 50 -7.30 36.38 -17.05
CA PRO A 50 -8.18 37.49 -17.46
C PRO A 50 -8.32 37.55 -18.98
N LYS A 51 -9.56 37.64 -19.47
CA LYS A 51 -9.83 37.85 -20.91
C LYS A 51 -9.48 39.28 -21.32
N ILE A 52 -8.40 39.44 -22.09
CA ILE A 52 -7.81 40.74 -22.47
C ILE A 52 -8.71 41.55 -23.44
N ASN A 53 -9.63 40.88 -24.15
CA ASN A 53 -10.50 41.53 -25.14
C ASN A 53 -11.74 42.20 -24.49
N ASN A 54 -11.60 43.49 -24.17
CA ASN A 54 -12.61 44.57 -24.18
C ASN A 54 -14.08 44.24 -23.82
N THR A 55 -14.32 43.52 -22.71
CA THR A 55 -15.70 43.30 -22.20
C THR A 55 -16.00 44.00 -20.89
N GLY A 56 -15.06 44.75 -20.30
CA GLY A 56 -15.26 45.45 -19.02
C GLY A 56 -15.60 44.54 -17.83
N ARG A 57 -15.50 43.22 -18.01
CA ARG A 57 -15.91 42.19 -17.06
C ARG A 57 -14.69 41.41 -16.59
N ALA A 58 -14.17 41.78 -15.42
CA ALA A 58 -13.02 41.14 -14.77
C ALA A 58 -13.30 39.71 -14.26
N ASP A 59 -14.54 39.21 -14.38
CA ASP A 59 -14.93 37.88 -13.92
C ASP A 59 -14.79 36.78 -14.98
N LEU A 60 -14.48 37.11 -16.23
CA LEU A 60 -14.37 36.17 -17.35
C LEU A 60 -12.95 35.66 -17.56
N CYS A 61 -12.83 34.34 -17.63
CA CYS A 61 -11.60 33.66 -18.03
C CYS A 61 -11.41 33.72 -19.56
N GLU A 62 -10.18 33.55 -20.02
CA GLU A 62 -9.84 33.31 -21.43
C GLU A 62 -10.66 32.18 -22.06
N CYS A 63 -11.00 31.14 -21.29
CA CYS A 63 -11.86 30.04 -21.75
C CYS A 63 -13.33 30.44 -21.96
N GLY A 64 -13.73 31.67 -21.63
CA GLY A 64 -15.09 32.17 -21.75
C GLY A 64 -16.02 31.84 -20.58
N HIS A 65 -15.56 31.04 -19.61
CA HIS A 65 -16.31 30.76 -18.38
C HIS A 65 -15.98 31.76 -17.27
N ARG A 66 -16.92 31.95 -16.33
CA ARG A 66 -16.72 32.82 -15.16
C ARG A 66 -15.74 32.21 -14.17
N VAL A 67 -15.04 33.05 -13.39
CA VAL A 67 -14.13 32.62 -12.31
C VAL A 67 -14.79 31.64 -11.32
N SER A 68 -16.10 31.74 -11.11
CA SER A 68 -16.85 30.82 -10.25
C SER A 68 -16.88 29.36 -10.76
N ARG A 69 -16.57 29.13 -12.05
CA ARG A 69 -16.41 27.79 -12.65
C ARG A 69 -15.01 27.21 -12.45
N HIS A 70 -14.10 27.94 -11.81
CA HIS A 70 -12.78 27.44 -11.45
C HIS A 70 -12.78 27.00 -9.99
N GLY A 71 -12.62 25.70 -9.76
CA GLY A 71 -12.59 25.10 -8.43
C GLY A 71 -13.94 24.85 -7.75
N ASP A 72 -15.06 24.94 -8.47
CA ASP A 72 -16.41 24.63 -7.97
C ASP A 72 -16.69 25.18 -6.57
N ILE A 73 -16.34 26.43 -6.34
CA ILE A 73 -16.35 27.05 -5.00
C ILE A 73 -17.77 27.15 -4.42
N ASN A 74 -18.79 27.10 -5.27
CA ASN A 74 -20.20 27.13 -4.87
C ASN A 74 -20.65 25.84 -4.14
N SER A 75 -19.92 24.72 -4.24
CA SER A 75 -20.26 23.44 -3.60
C SER A 75 -19.38 23.11 -2.37
N CYS A 76 -18.55 24.06 -1.94
CA CYS A 76 -17.48 23.89 -0.96
C CYS A 76 -17.90 24.30 0.47
N SER A 77 -17.40 23.61 1.51
CA SER A 77 -17.62 24.01 2.91
C SER A 77 -16.78 25.23 3.32
N GLN A 78 -17.17 25.95 4.38
CA GLN A 78 -16.44 27.14 4.85
C GLN A 78 -14.99 26.82 5.25
N ASP A 79 -14.76 25.71 5.95
CA ASP A 79 -13.42 25.28 6.39
C ASP A 79 -12.52 24.93 5.19
N GLU A 80 -13.10 24.33 4.16
CA GLU A 80 -12.38 23.97 2.94
C GLU A 80 -12.07 25.20 2.07
N LEU A 81 -13.02 26.14 1.99
CA LEU A 81 -12.77 27.44 1.34
C LEU A 81 -11.61 28.16 2.01
N GLN A 82 -11.55 28.14 3.34
CA GLN A 82 -10.46 28.73 4.11
C GLN A 82 -9.11 28.04 3.82
N GLN A 83 -9.07 26.71 3.83
CA GLN A 83 -7.86 25.95 3.53
C GLN A 83 -7.34 26.20 2.10
N ARG A 84 -8.26 26.31 1.12
CA ARG A 84 -7.94 26.63 -0.28
C ARG A 84 -7.39 28.04 -0.42
N LEU A 85 -7.94 29.01 0.33
CA LEU A 85 -7.45 30.38 0.35
C LEU A 85 -6.04 30.49 0.93
N GLU A 86 -5.74 29.78 2.01
CA GLU A 86 -4.41 29.77 2.63
C GLU A 86 -3.33 29.27 1.65
N ILE A 87 -3.62 28.20 0.90
CA ILE A 87 -2.69 27.68 -0.11
C ILE A 87 -2.56 28.65 -1.29
N ALA A 88 -3.67 29.23 -1.75
CA ALA A 88 -3.65 30.22 -2.82
C ALA A 88 -2.82 31.46 -2.44
N MET A 89 -2.91 31.91 -1.18
CA MET A 89 -2.09 33.02 -0.68
C MET A 89 -0.61 32.68 -0.62
N LYS A 90 -0.23 31.47 -0.21
CA LYS A 90 1.17 31.02 -0.26
C LYS A 90 1.72 31.02 -1.68
N ILE A 91 0.90 30.64 -2.67
CA ILE A 91 1.28 30.71 -4.08
C ILE A 91 1.49 32.17 -4.51
N ASP A 92 0.58 33.08 -4.15
CA ASP A 92 0.70 34.50 -4.47
C ASP A 92 1.92 35.15 -3.82
N GLU A 93 2.23 34.82 -2.55
CA GLU A 93 3.44 35.29 -1.85
C GLU A 93 4.72 34.82 -2.55
N LEU A 94 4.77 33.55 -2.97
CA LEU A 94 5.91 33.02 -3.73
C LEU A 94 6.06 33.70 -5.09
N LEU A 95 4.96 33.91 -5.82
CA LEU A 95 4.98 34.60 -7.10
C LEU A 95 5.37 36.06 -6.96
N GLU A 96 4.92 36.75 -5.90
CA GLU A 96 5.29 38.13 -5.59
C GLU A 96 6.77 38.25 -5.26
N SER A 97 7.33 37.33 -4.44
CA SER A 97 8.77 37.30 -4.13
C SER A 97 9.66 37.18 -5.36
N LYS A 98 9.12 36.61 -6.45
CA LYS A 98 9.79 36.43 -7.74
C LYS A 98 9.42 37.51 -8.77
N ASN A 99 8.60 38.51 -8.40
CA ASN A 99 8.02 39.51 -9.32
C ASN A 99 7.27 38.89 -10.52
N LYS A 100 6.65 37.73 -10.30
CA LYS A 100 5.91 36.93 -11.31
C LYS A 100 4.40 36.85 -11.03
N LEU A 101 3.87 37.68 -10.14
CA LEU A 101 2.44 37.63 -9.80
C LEU A 101 1.53 37.87 -11.01
N LEU A 102 1.87 38.73 -11.98
CA LEU A 102 1.01 38.92 -13.16
C LEU A 102 1.36 38.00 -14.34
N ASP A 103 2.35 37.12 -14.18
CA ASP A 103 2.77 36.14 -15.18
C ASP A 103 1.97 34.83 -14.97
N PHE A 104 0.85 34.70 -15.69
CA PHE A 104 -0.07 33.56 -15.54
C PHE A 104 0.45 32.26 -16.17
N ASP A 105 1.52 32.33 -16.97
CA ASP A 105 2.16 31.18 -17.63
C ASP A 105 3.43 30.72 -16.89
N TYR A 106 3.89 31.47 -15.89
CA TYR A 106 5.03 31.09 -15.07
C TYR A 106 4.72 29.88 -14.19
N GLU A 107 5.58 28.86 -14.26
CA GLU A 107 5.53 27.71 -13.38
C GLU A 107 6.91 27.30 -12.89
N ASP A 108 7.07 27.18 -11.58
CA ASP A 108 8.23 26.55 -10.94
C ASP A 108 7.80 25.27 -10.18
N GLN A 109 8.78 24.53 -9.65
CA GLN A 109 8.52 23.26 -8.98
C GLN A 109 7.72 23.41 -7.67
N GLU A 110 7.90 24.52 -6.95
CA GLU A 110 7.19 24.80 -5.68
C GLU A 110 5.73 25.20 -5.92
N VAL A 111 5.49 26.09 -6.87
CA VAL A 111 4.17 26.50 -7.38
C VAL A 111 3.44 25.27 -7.93
N LYS A 112 4.10 24.39 -8.69
CA LYS A 112 3.51 23.12 -9.14
C LYS A 112 3.09 22.22 -7.99
N ASN A 113 3.90 22.10 -6.94
CA ASN A 113 3.57 21.30 -5.77
C ASN A 113 2.39 21.88 -4.99
N LEU A 114 2.35 23.20 -4.78
CA LEU A 114 1.25 23.89 -4.11
C LEU A 114 -0.05 23.85 -4.93
N LYS A 115 0.03 24.02 -6.26
CA LYS A 115 -1.12 23.82 -7.17
C LYS A 115 -1.68 22.40 -7.06
N ARG A 116 -0.82 21.36 -7.02
CA ARG A 116 -1.27 19.97 -6.81
C ARG A 116 -1.93 19.78 -5.46
N GLN A 117 -1.41 20.39 -4.40
CA GLN A 117 -2.02 20.35 -3.07
C GLN A 117 -3.42 21.00 -3.08
N LEU A 118 -3.57 22.15 -3.76
CA LEU A 118 -4.84 22.83 -3.92
C LEU A 118 -5.86 22.01 -4.75
N ILE A 119 -5.41 21.38 -5.85
CA ILE A 119 -6.25 20.52 -6.70
C ILE A 119 -6.64 19.24 -5.95
N SER A 120 -5.74 18.65 -5.16
CA SER A 120 -6.05 17.47 -4.34
C SER A 120 -7.20 17.75 -3.37
N ILE A 121 -7.28 18.96 -2.79
CA ILE A 121 -8.41 19.37 -1.94
C ILE A 121 -9.70 19.46 -2.76
N CYS A 122 -9.62 19.94 -4.01
CA CYS A 122 -10.76 19.97 -4.94
C CYS A 122 -11.25 18.57 -5.34
N GLU A 123 -10.34 17.63 -5.54
CA GLU A 123 -10.65 16.24 -5.89
C GLU A 123 -11.21 15.45 -4.70
N THR A 124 -10.76 15.72 -3.47
CA THR A 124 -11.35 15.09 -2.27
C THR A 124 -12.82 15.47 -2.08
N SER A 125 -13.21 16.68 -2.51
CA SER A 125 -14.58 17.18 -2.37
C SER A 125 -15.47 16.84 -3.57
N SER A 126 -14.89 16.72 -4.77
CA SER A 126 -15.55 16.12 -5.93
C SER A 126 -15.72 14.60 -5.81
N ASN A 127 -14.96 13.95 -4.90
CA ASN A 127 -15.06 12.53 -4.55
C ASN A 127 -15.93 12.24 -3.32
N ASN A 128 -16.60 13.24 -2.75
CA ASN A 128 -17.91 12.92 -2.19
C ASN A 128 -18.73 12.37 -3.35
N PRO A 129 -19.37 11.19 -3.23
CA PRO A 129 -20.17 10.66 -4.30
C PRO A 129 -21.28 11.68 -4.53
N THR A 130 -21.10 12.55 -5.53
CA THR A 130 -22.22 13.20 -6.18
C THR A 130 -23.20 12.07 -6.38
N LYS A 131 -24.37 12.17 -5.73
CA LYS A 131 -25.55 11.46 -6.15
C LYS A 131 -25.49 11.59 -7.67
N ARG A 132 -25.09 10.51 -8.34
CA ARG A 132 -25.44 10.36 -9.75
C ARG A 132 -26.91 10.70 -9.71
N LYS A 133 -27.33 11.72 -10.47
CA LYS A 133 -28.71 11.72 -10.93
C LYS A 133 -28.88 10.30 -11.42
N PHE A 134 -29.66 9.52 -10.68
CA PHE A 134 -30.29 8.34 -11.23
C PHE A 134 -31.01 8.94 -12.44
N VAL A 135 -30.39 8.82 -13.60
CA VAL A 135 -31.18 8.59 -14.79
C VAL A 135 -31.93 7.33 -14.39
N ASP A 136 -33.23 7.49 -14.22
CA ASP A 136 -34.16 6.43 -13.87
C ASP A 136 -34.17 5.43 -15.03
N ASP A 137 -33.11 4.63 -15.12
CA ASP A 137 -33.17 3.30 -15.71
C ASP A 137 -33.65 2.38 -14.59
N SER A 138 -34.95 2.47 -14.32
CA SER A 138 -35.67 1.66 -13.34
C SER A 138 -35.52 0.15 -13.59
N ASP A 139 -35.11 -0.25 -14.81
CA ASP A 139 -34.97 -1.65 -15.20
C ASP A 139 -33.59 -2.29 -14.94
N SER A 140 -32.49 -1.52 -14.90
CA SER A 140 -31.15 -2.10 -14.66
C SER A 140 -30.79 -2.16 -13.16
N SER A 141 -31.24 -1.17 -12.39
CA SER A 141 -30.99 -1.05 -10.95
C SER A 141 -31.70 -2.15 -10.13
N SER A 142 -32.87 -2.59 -10.59
CA SER A 142 -33.67 -3.64 -9.95
C SER A 142 -33.04 -5.02 -10.11
N ASN A 143 -32.37 -5.28 -11.24
CA ASN A 143 -31.69 -6.54 -11.52
C ASN A 143 -30.38 -6.69 -10.75
N VAL A 144 -29.59 -5.61 -10.58
CA VAL A 144 -28.35 -5.65 -9.79
C VAL A 144 -28.63 -5.92 -8.31
N ARG A 145 -29.65 -5.27 -7.72
CA ARG A 145 -30.04 -5.52 -6.32
C ARG A 145 -30.50 -6.96 -6.09
N LYS A 146 -31.36 -7.49 -6.97
CA LYS A 146 -31.81 -8.90 -6.92
C LYS A 146 -30.67 -9.91 -6.99
N ILE A 147 -29.57 -9.58 -7.67
CA ILE A 147 -28.39 -10.45 -7.80
C ILE A 147 -27.46 -10.32 -6.59
N ILE A 148 -27.31 -9.11 -6.02
CA ILE A 148 -26.52 -8.87 -4.81
C ILE A 148 -27.16 -9.51 -3.57
N ASP A 149 -28.50 -9.55 -3.54
CA ASP A 149 -29.28 -10.11 -2.44
C ASP A 149 -29.39 -11.64 -2.50
N ARG A 150 -28.86 -12.29 -3.56
CA ARG A 150 -28.76 -13.76 -3.57
C ARG A 150 -27.81 -14.25 -2.47
N GLU A 151 -28.20 -15.34 -1.84
CA GLU A 151 -27.34 -16.04 -0.90
C GLU A 151 -26.06 -16.50 -1.59
N LEU A 152 -24.93 -16.03 -1.06
CA LEU A 152 -23.61 -16.43 -1.52
C LEU A 152 -23.13 -17.60 -0.68
N ASN A 153 -22.90 -18.73 -1.34
CA ASN A 153 -22.18 -19.84 -0.73
C ASN A 153 -20.67 -19.54 -0.78
N VAL A 154 -20.18 -18.88 0.27
CA VAL A 154 -18.74 -18.58 0.44
C VAL A 154 -18.14 -19.65 1.34
N PRO A 155 -17.03 -20.31 0.94
CA PRO A 155 -16.36 -21.27 1.80
C PRO A 155 -15.96 -20.62 3.13
N GLU A 156 -16.53 -21.12 4.23
CA GLU A 156 -16.24 -20.62 5.56
C GLU A 156 -14.93 -21.21 6.08
N LYS A 157 -14.23 -20.44 6.91
CA LYS A 157 -13.01 -20.94 7.55
C LYS A 157 -13.36 -21.95 8.65
N PRO A 158 -12.49 -22.94 8.93
CA PRO A 158 -12.73 -23.92 10.00
C PRO A 158 -13.10 -23.29 11.35
N ALA A 159 -12.40 -22.19 11.73
CA ALA A 159 -12.70 -21.46 12.96
C ALA A 159 -14.13 -20.91 13.05
N MET A 160 -14.74 -20.52 11.92
CA MET A 160 -16.12 -20.01 11.89
C MET A 160 -17.15 -21.13 11.99
N ILE A 161 -16.84 -22.29 11.39
CA ILE A 161 -17.67 -23.48 11.44
C ILE A 161 -17.69 -24.01 12.88
N GLU A 162 -16.51 -24.17 13.49
CA GLU A 162 -16.39 -24.63 14.88
C GLU A 162 -17.08 -23.68 15.88
N GLU A 163 -17.11 -22.36 15.62
CA GLU A 163 -17.85 -21.42 16.46
C GLU A 163 -19.37 -21.57 16.31
N ARG A 164 -19.85 -21.76 15.08
CA ARG A 164 -21.27 -21.99 14.79
C ARG A 164 -21.77 -23.29 15.41
N GLU A 165 -20.94 -24.33 15.38
CA GLU A 165 -21.23 -25.64 15.99
C GLU A 165 -21.08 -25.63 17.52
N GLY A 166 -20.61 -24.51 18.11
CA GLY A 166 -20.45 -24.38 19.55
C GLY A 166 -19.23 -25.10 20.13
N VAL A 167 -18.33 -25.61 19.29
CA VAL A 167 -17.07 -26.28 19.70
C VAL A 167 -16.10 -25.27 20.31
N ILE A 168 -16.07 -24.06 19.74
CA ILE A 168 -15.30 -22.93 20.29
C ILE A 168 -16.24 -21.80 20.71
N ALA A 169 -15.84 -21.07 21.75
CA ALA A 169 -16.50 -19.88 22.22
C ALA A 169 -15.50 -18.74 22.41
N MET A 170 -15.87 -17.54 21.96
CA MET A 170 -15.13 -16.30 22.25
C MET A 170 -15.52 -15.78 23.63
N LYS A 171 -14.55 -15.72 24.56
CA LYS A 171 -14.77 -15.18 25.91
C LYS A 171 -13.89 -13.95 26.13
N ASN A 172 -14.53 -12.85 26.57
CA ASN A 172 -13.84 -11.68 27.10
C ASN A 172 -13.50 -11.93 28.56
N LEU A 173 -12.20 -12.00 28.86
CA LEU A 173 -11.67 -12.31 30.18
C LEU A 173 -11.09 -11.06 30.83
N THR A 174 -11.36 -10.90 32.11
CA THR A 174 -10.80 -9.87 32.98
C THR A 174 -10.54 -10.44 34.37
N ASN A 175 -9.58 -9.88 35.10
CA ASN A 175 -9.35 -10.26 36.48
C ASN A 175 -10.39 -9.60 37.41
N ASN A 176 -11.60 -10.16 37.42
CA ASN A 176 -12.74 -9.70 38.20
C ASN A 176 -12.96 -10.53 39.49
N GLY A 177 -12.03 -11.42 39.85
CA GLY A 177 -12.16 -12.30 41.02
C GLY A 177 -13.05 -13.53 40.81
N VAL A 178 -13.63 -13.72 39.62
CA VAL A 178 -14.40 -14.94 39.30
C VAL A 178 -13.45 -16.10 39.03
N ILE A 179 -13.68 -17.24 39.70
CA ILE A 179 -12.83 -18.44 39.60
C ILE A 179 -12.73 -18.96 38.15
N GLU A 180 -13.81 -18.93 37.39
CA GLU A 180 -13.81 -19.35 35.98
C GLU A 180 -12.89 -18.47 35.13
N ASN A 181 -13.01 -17.13 35.26
CA ASN A 181 -12.13 -16.20 34.57
C ASN A 181 -10.68 -16.40 34.98
N LEU A 182 -10.40 -16.63 36.26
CA LEU A 182 -9.06 -16.90 36.75
C LEU A 182 -8.47 -18.17 36.13
N LYS A 183 -9.26 -19.26 36.04
CA LYS A 183 -8.85 -20.51 35.38
C LYS A 183 -8.50 -20.28 33.91
N LEU A 184 -9.35 -19.55 33.18
CA LEU A 184 -9.12 -19.25 31.76
C LEU A 184 -7.93 -18.31 31.56
N LEU A 185 -7.78 -17.27 32.38
CA LEU A 185 -6.60 -16.38 32.36
C LEU A 185 -5.31 -17.14 32.65
N THR A 186 -5.36 -18.13 33.56
CA THR A 186 -4.23 -19.01 33.85
C THR A 186 -3.88 -19.89 32.64
N GLY A 187 -4.89 -20.43 31.96
CA GLY A 187 -4.71 -21.14 30.68
C GLY A 187 -4.06 -20.25 29.61
N LEU A 188 -4.55 -19.01 29.47
CA LEU A 188 -3.99 -18.02 28.55
C LEU A 188 -2.54 -17.65 28.89
N LYS A 189 -2.24 -17.38 30.16
CA LYS A 189 -0.86 -17.12 30.64
C LYS A 189 0.08 -18.25 30.23
N ASN A 190 -0.31 -19.50 30.48
CA ASN A 190 0.51 -20.66 30.14
C ASN A 190 0.72 -20.78 28.63
N LEU A 191 -0.31 -20.49 27.84
CA LEU A 191 -0.20 -20.46 26.39
C LEU A 191 0.76 -19.37 25.91
N ILE A 192 0.66 -18.15 26.46
CA ILE A 192 1.57 -17.04 26.13
C ILE A 192 3.01 -17.41 26.46
N LYS A 193 3.25 -17.99 27.65
CA LYS A 193 4.59 -18.44 28.08
C LYS A 193 5.20 -19.46 27.10
N ILE A 194 4.41 -20.36 26.55
CA ILE A 194 4.88 -21.37 25.58
C ILE A 194 5.15 -20.73 24.21
N GLN A 195 4.27 -19.84 23.74
CA GLN A 195 4.37 -19.26 22.40
C GLN A 195 5.37 -18.09 22.30
N LEU A 196 5.66 -17.40 23.42
CA LEU A 196 6.59 -16.28 23.50
C LEU A 196 7.70 -16.58 24.54
N PRO A 197 8.69 -17.43 24.22
CA PRO A 197 9.72 -17.84 25.17
C PRO A 197 10.67 -16.72 25.58
N ASN A 198 10.82 -15.68 24.74
CA ASN A 198 11.69 -14.53 25.02
C ASN A 198 11.09 -13.56 26.05
N MET A 199 9.80 -13.69 26.37
CA MET A 199 9.11 -12.81 27.30
C MET A 199 9.21 -13.36 28.74
N PRO A 200 9.64 -12.55 29.73
CA PRO A 200 9.77 -13.02 31.10
C PRO A 200 8.43 -13.52 31.68
N PRO A 201 8.39 -14.69 32.36
CA PRO A 201 7.15 -15.26 32.85
C PRO A 201 6.47 -14.42 33.93
N GLU A 202 7.23 -13.70 34.75
CA GLU A 202 6.73 -12.74 35.75
C GLU A 202 6.06 -11.56 35.06
N TYR A 203 6.66 -11.08 33.96
CA TYR A 203 6.11 -9.99 33.16
C TYR A 203 4.77 -10.38 32.54
N ILE A 204 4.70 -11.55 31.89
CA ILE A 204 3.45 -12.10 31.33
C ILE A 204 2.39 -12.22 32.43
N THR A 205 2.75 -12.83 33.56
CA THR A 205 1.83 -13.03 34.70
C THR A 205 1.26 -11.70 35.19
N ARG A 206 2.11 -10.69 35.36
CA ARG A 206 1.72 -9.38 35.86
C ARG A 206 0.71 -8.71 34.94
N LEU A 207 0.92 -8.75 33.61
CA LEU A 207 0.03 -8.09 32.66
C LEU A 207 -1.26 -8.86 32.39
N VAL A 208 -1.22 -10.18 32.31
CA VAL A 208 -2.43 -11.01 32.08
C VAL A 208 -3.40 -10.91 33.26
N TYR A 209 -2.91 -10.77 34.49
CA TYR A 209 -3.75 -10.59 35.68
C TYR A 209 -3.97 -9.13 36.08
N ASP A 210 -3.43 -8.17 35.34
CA ASP A 210 -3.64 -6.75 35.61
C ASP A 210 -5.10 -6.38 35.33
N LYS A 211 -5.73 -5.64 36.25
CA LYS A 211 -7.13 -5.19 36.11
C LYS A 211 -7.33 -4.17 34.99
N GLN A 212 -6.26 -3.51 34.54
CA GLN A 212 -6.28 -2.56 33.43
C GLN A 212 -6.13 -3.24 32.06
N HIS A 213 -5.81 -4.54 32.05
CA HIS A 213 -5.68 -5.32 30.83
C HIS A 213 -6.90 -6.22 30.64
N PHE A 214 -7.26 -6.42 29.38
CA PHE A 214 -8.39 -7.23 28.95
C PHE A 214 -7.86 -8.32 28.04
N SER A 215 -8.43 -9.52 28.12
CA SER A 215 -8.00 -10.64 27.29
C SER A 215 -9.19 -11.25 26.54
N LEU A 216 -9.20 -11.15 25.21
CA LEU A 216 -10.15 -11.91 24.38
C LEU A 216 -9.54 -13.28 24.09
N SER A 217 -10.23 -14.36 24.49
CA SER A 217 -9.71 -15.73 24.35
C SER A 217 -10.68 -16.66 23.64
N ILE A 218 -10.12 -17.60 22.88
CA ILE A 218 -10.85 -18.72 22.29
C ILE A 218 -10.81 -19.89 23.27
N VAL A 219 -11.97 -20.30 23.73
CA VAL A 219 -12.15 -21.45 24.60
C VAL A 219 -12.78 -22.57 23.82
N LYS A 220 -12.10 -23.71 23.75
CA LYS A 220 -12.56 -24.94 23.11
C LYS A 220 -13.09 -25.90 24.17
N ASP A 221 -14.20 -26.57 23.87
CA ASP A 221 -14.85 -27.56 24.76
C ASP A 221 -15.13 -27.00 26.17
N GLY A 222 -15.44 -25.70 26.25
CA GLY A 222 -15.80 -24.99 27.49
C GLY A 222 -14.66 -24.68 28.47
N SER A 223 -13.50 -25.32 28.37
CA SER A 223 -12.43 -25.19 29.38
C SER A 223 -11.01 -24.94 28.83
N ARG A 224 -10.73 -25.33 27.58
CA ARG A 224 -9.37 -25.29 27.03
C ARG A 224 -9.12 -24.00 26.26
N VAL A 225 -8.17 -23.18 26.70
CA VAL A 225 -7.76 -21.97 25.96
C VAL A 225 -6.85 -22.37 24.80
N VAL A 226 -7.26 -22.06 23.57
CA VAL A 226 -6.49 -22.39 22.35
C VAL A 226 -5.83 -21.18 21.70
N GLY A 227 -6.24 -19.98 22.08
CA GLY A 227 -5.66 -18.71 21.61
C GLY A 227 -6.22 -17.53 22.39
N GLY A 228 -5.51 -16.42 22.38
CA GLY A 228 -5.97 -15.20 23.02
C GLY A 228 -5.16 -13.96 22.65
N ILE A 229 -5.82 -12.81 22.75
CA ILE A 229 -5.22 -11.48 22.62
C ILE A 229 -5.42 -10.75 23.94
N THR A 230 -4.32 -10.32 24.55
CA THR A 230 -4.34 -9.42 25.71
C THR A 230 -4.05 -8.01 25.23
N TYR A 231 -4.90 -7.07 25.61
CA TYR A 231 -4.85 -5.68 25.18
C TYR A 231 -5.16 -4.72 26.32
N ARG A 232 -4.72 -3.48 26.17
CA ARG A 232 -4.97 -2.38 27.12
C ARG A 232 -5.71 -1.25 26.41
N LEU A 233 -6.71 -0.68 27.08
CA LEU A 233 -7.58 0.34 26.51
C LEU A 233 -7.17 1.76 26.95
N PHE A 234 -7.00 2.64 25.96
CA PHE A 234 -6.81 4.07 26.14
C PHE A 234 -8.01 4.83 25.54
N ARG A 235 -9.13 4.83 26.29
CA ARG A 235 -10.42 5.38 25.83
C ARG A 235 -10.33 6.85 25.41
N LYS A 236 -9.57 7.67 26.15
CA LYS A 236 -9.36 9.11 25.82
C LYS A 236 -8.76 9.31 24.42
N ASN A 237 -7.89 8.39 24.01
CA ASN A 237 -7.12 8.48 22.77
C ASN A 237 -7.73 7.62 21.65
N LYS A 238 -8.89 6.97 21.92
CA LYS A 238 -9.54 6.00 21.02
C LYS A 238 -8.56 4.93 20.50
N LEU A 239 -7.64 4.53 21.36
CA LEU A 239 -6.50 3.66 21.07
C LEU A 239 -6.57 2.41 21.95
N ALA A 240 -6.23 1.26 21.39
CA ALA A 240 -5.94 0.06 22.16
C ALA A 240 -4.54 -0.48 21.82
N GLU A 241 -3.78 -0.79 22.86
CA GLU A 241 -2.48 -1.45 22.76
C GLU A 241 -2.69 -2.96 22.82
N ILE A 242 -2.22 -3.68 21.81
CA ILE A 242 -2.14 -5.14 21.84
C ILE A 242 -0.80 -5.50 22.49
N VAL A 243 -0.89 -6.16 23.63
CA VAL A 243 0.29 -6.57 24.42
C VAL A 243 0.73 -7.97 24.03
N PHE A 244 -0.22 -8.91 23.97
CA PHE A 244 0.06 -10.29 23.60
C PHE A 244 -0.96 -10.76 22.58
N CYS A 245 -0.51 -11.49 21.56
CA CYS A 245 -1.38 -12.13 20.58
C CYS A 245 -0.82 -13.53 20.27
N VAL A 246 -1.47 -14.57 20.77
CA VAL A 246 -0.98 -15.95 20.64
C VAL A 246 -2.09 -16.92 20.25
N VAL A 247 -1.71 -17.96 19.50
CA VAL A 247 -2.55 -19.10 19.17
C VAL A 247 -1.70 -20.36 19.32
N SER A 248 -2.28 -21.42 19.88
CA SER A 248 -1.62 -22.72 20.03
C SER A 248 -1.07 -23.23 18.71
N SER A 249 0.19 -23.65 18.68
CA SER A 249 0.89 -24.10 17.47
C SER A 249 0.16 -25.24 16.73
N THR A 250 -0.50 -26.14 17.48
CA THR A 250 -1.32 -27.23 16.94
C THR A 250 -2.53 -26.77 16.14
N GLU A 251 -2.98 -25.55 16.39
CA GLU A 251 -4.26 -25.00 15.94
C GLU A 251 -4.06 -23.76 15.04
N GLN A 252 -2.81 -23.32 14.79
CA GLN A 252 -2.49 -22.11 14.00
C GLN A 252 -2.97 -22.19 12.54
N ALA A 253 -2.96 -23.37 11.93
CA ALA A 253 -3.34 -23.57 10.52
C ALA A 253 -4.85 -23.38 10.25
N LYS A 254 -5.70 -23.42 11.28
CA LYS A 254 -7.17 -23.34 11.14
C LYS A 254 -7.71 -21.91 10.99
N GLY A 255 -6.84 -20.90 11.11
CA GLY A 255 -7.21 -19.50 10.95
C GLY A 255 -7.78 -18.83 12.19
N TYR A 256 -7.65 -19.45 13.37
CA TYR A 256 -8.11 -18.87 14.64
C TYR A 256 -7.52 -17.49 14.91
N GLY A 257 -6.26 -17.22 14.56
CA GLY A 257 -5.63 -15.90 14.79
C GLY A 257 -6.35 -14.77 14.06
N SER A 258 -6.67 -14.95 12.77
CA SER A 258 -7.44 -13.96 12.01
C SER A 258 -8.87 -13.84 12.54
N HIS A 259 -9.47 -14.97 12.95
CA HIS A 259 -10.83 -14.98 13.51
C HIS A 259 -10.90 -14.19 14.83
N LEU A 260 -9.92 -14.39 15.70
CA LEU A 260 -9.75 -13.68 16.96
C LEU A 260 -9.55 -12.18 16.76
N MET A 261 -8.72 -11.79 15.79
CA MET A 261 -8.50 -10.39 15.45
C MET A 261 -9.78 -9.72 14.91
N ASN A 262 -10.57 -10.42 14.10
CA ASN A 262 -11.84 -9.89 13.59
C ASN A 262 -12.86 -9.67 14.72
N HIS A 263 -12.98 -10.64 15.64
CA HIS A 263 -13.80 -10.52 16.85
C HIS A 263 -13.34 -9.34 17.71
N LEU A 264 -12.02 -9.20 17.93
CA LEU A 264 -11.46 -8.08 18.68
C LEU A 264 -11.81 -6.73 18.05
N LYS A 265 -11.63 -6.60 16.73
CA LYS A 265 -11.92 -5.34 16.03
C LYS A 265 -13.40 -4.96 16.11
N ASP A 266 -14.29 -5.92 15.89
CA ASP A 266 -15.73 -5.66 15.99
C ASP A 266 -16.11 -5.32 17.44
N HIS A 267 -15.59 -6.05 18.44
CA HIS A 267 -15.82 -5.75 19.86
C HIS A 267 -15.33 -4.36 20.27
N LEU A 268 -14.09 -4.01 19.94
CA LEU A 268 -13.49 -2.72 20.30
C LEU A 268 -14.17 -1.54 19.60
N LYS A 269 -14.62 -1.74 18.37
CA LYS A 269 -15.33 -0.72 17.60
C LYS A 269 -16.74 -0.52 18.13
N ASP A 270 -17.50 -1.59 18.30
CA ASP A 270 -18.93 -1.53 18.62
C ASP A 270 -19.17 -1.19 20.09
N ASN A 271 -18.36 -1.71 21.02
CA ASN A 271 -18.58 -1.56 22.46
C ASN A 271 -17.75 -0.43 23.09
N GLU A 272 -16.53 -0.21 22.60
CA GLU A 272 -15.56 0.70 23.25
C GLU A 272 -15.25 1.95 22.43
N GLY A 273 -15.74 2.06 21.19
CA GLY A 273 -15.54 3.22 20.31
C GLY A 273 -14.08 3.47 19.91
N ILE A 274 -13.24 2.44 19.97
CA ILE A 274 -11.81 2.50 19.61
C ILE A 274 -11.66 2.54 18.09
N LYS A 275 -10.70 3.32 17.60
CA LYS A 275 -10.41 3.46 16.16
C LYS A 275 -9.03 2.93 15.76
N TYR A 276 -8.08 2.99 16.69
CA TYR A 276 -6.69 2.66 16.43
C TYR A 276 -6.26 1.47 17.29
N LEU A 277 -5.55 0.53 16.68
CA LEU A 277 -4.82 -0.52 17.38
C LEU A 277 -3.33 -0.31 17.17
N MET A 278 -2.55 -0.45 18.22
CA MET A 278 -1.09 -0.40 18.14
C MET A 278 -0.49 -1.62 18.82
N THR A 279 0.63 -2.08 18.29
CA THR A 279 1.34 -3.25 18.82
C THR A 279 2.82 -3.12 18.50
N TYR A 280 3.65 -3.66 19.37
CA TYR A 280 5.01 -4.05 19.01
C TYR A 280 4.96 -5.48 18.48
N ALA A 281 5.59 -5.72 17.32
CA ALA A 281 5.56 -7.01 16.65
C ALA A 281 6.97 -7.48 16.33
N ASP A 282 7.27 -8.73 16.70
CA ASP A 282 8.49 -9.41 16.31
C ASP A 282 8.51 -9.70 14.81
N ASN A 283 9.71 -9.92 14.27
CA ASN A 283 9.93 -10.21 12.85
C ASN A 283 9.09 -11.38 12.32
N HIS A 284 8.86 -12.41 13.15
CA HIS A 284 8.03 -13.57 12.81
C HIS A 284 6.52 -13.25 12.73
N ALA A 285 6.06 -12.26 13.51
CA ALA A 285 4.65 -11.88 13.61
C ALA A 285 4.25 -10.75 12.64
N MET A 286 5.21 -10.01 12.08
CA MET A 286 4.93 -8.90 11.15
C MET A 286 4.01 -9.30 9.99
N GLY A 287 4.22 -10.49 9.40
CA GLY A 287 3.40 -10.99 8.31
C GLY A 287 1.93 -11.21 8.70
N PHE A 288 1.69 -11.65 9.95
CA PHE A 288 0.34 -11.79 10.50
C PHE A 288 -0.32 -10.42 10.70
N PHE A 289 0.37 -9.46 11.31
CA PHE A 289 -0.18 -8.13 11.54
C PHE A 289 -0.45 -7.39 10.22
N LYS A 290 0.47 -7.46 9.25
CA LYS A 290 0.24 -6.88 7.90
C LYS A 290 -1.02 -7.45 7.23
N LYS A 291 -1.24 -8.77 7.31
CA LYS A 291 -2.46 -9.41 6.77
C LYS A 291 -3.74 -8.93 7.47
N ASN A 292 -3.64 -8.52 8.72
CA ASN A 292 -4.75 -7.95 9.49
C ASN A 292 -4.82 -6.42 9.39
N GLY A 293 -4.16 -5.79 8.41
CA GLY A 293 -4.27 -4.36 8.15
C GLY A 293 -3.45 -3.48 9.09
N PHE A 294 -2.38 -4.01 9.69
CA PHE A 294 -1.38 -3.20 10.37
C PHE A 294 -0.31 -2.74 9.37
N THR A 295 0.19 -1.52 9.57
CA THR A 295 1.28 -0.91 8.82
C THR A 295 2.36 -0.40 9.77
N THR A 296 3.59 -0.29 9.27
CA THR A 296 4.71 0.37 9.97
C THR A 296 4.63 1.89 9.86
N ASP A 297 3.83 2.41 8.93
CA ASP A 297 3.62 3.85 8.76
C ASP A 297 2.64 4.35 9.82
N ILE A 298 3.17 4.88 10.91
CA ILE A 298 2.38 5.41 12.03
C ILE A 298 1.83 6.79 11.64
N THR A 299 0.53 6.85 11.40
CA THR A 299 -0.18 8.10 11.06
C THR A 299 -0.70 8.83 12.30
N LEU A 300 -0.77 8.15 13.45
CA LEU A 300 -1.25 8.73 14.70
C LEU A 300 -0.21 9.69 15.29
N GLU A 301 -0.67 10.84 15.77
CA GLU A 301 0.19 11.84 16.39
C GLU A 301 0.96 11.25 17.58
N ARG A 302 2.27 11.52 17.62
CA ARG A 302 3.18 10.97 18.62
C ARG A 302 2.77 11.24 20.07
N SER A 303 2.19 12.41 20.34
CA SER A 303 1.68 12.80 21.67
C SER A 303 0.59 11.87 22.21
N LEU A 304 -0.14 11.17 21.34
CA LEU A 304 -1.26 10.31 21.71
C LEU A 304 -0.84 8.90 22.13
N TRP A 305 0.40 8.49 21.86
CA TRP A 305 0.85 7.11 22.11
C TRP A 305 2.24 7.00 22.74
N MET A 306 3.13 7.96 22.53
CA MET A 306 4.46 7.97 23.16
C MET A 306 4.31 8.07 24.68
N GLY A 307 4.95 7.15 25.42
CA GLY A 307 4.88 7.06 26.88
C GLY A 307 3.66 6.31 27.44
N PHE A 308 2.67 5.99 26.59
CA PHE A 308 1.52 5.17 26.99
C PHE A 308 1.71 3.69 26.66
N ILE A 309 2.24 3.42 25.47
CA ILE A 309 2.55 2.08 24.97
C ILE A 309 3.93 1.66 25.49
N LYS A 310 4.09 0.37 25.81
CA LYS A 310 5.38 -0.16 26.25
C LYS A 310 6.30 -0.43 25.06
N ASP A 311 7.53 0.04 25.17
CA ASP A 311 8.58 -0.25 24.19
C ASP A 311 9.21 -1.62 24.46
N TYR A 312 9.50 -2.36 23.39
CA TYR A 312 10.16 -3.66 23.43
C TYR A 312 11.38 -3.64 22.53
N ASP A 313 12.51 -4.10 23.05
CA ASP A 313 13.74 -4.23 22.29
C ASP A 313 13.55 -5.24 21.14
N GLU A 314 14.12 -4.93 19.97
CA GLU A 314 14.04 -5.74 18.74
C GLU A 314 12.64 -5.93 18.13
N ALA A 315 11.62 -5.21 18.61
CA ALA A 315 10.27 -5.25 18.06
C ALA A 315 9.96 -4.01 17.19
N THR A 316 9.17 -4.21 16.13
CA THR A 316 8.72 -3.11 15.26
C THR A 316 7.35 -2.62 15.68
N ILE A 317 7.20 -1.31 15.86
CA ILE A 317 5.89 -0.70 16.13
C ILE A 317 5.02 -0.76 14.88
N MET A 318 3.76 -1.15 15.07
CA MET A 318 2.78 -1.24 13.98
C MET A 318 1.44 -0.65 14.41
N GLN A 319 0.78 0.06 13.48
CA GLN A 319 -0.54 0.66 13.66
C GLN A 319 -1.56 0.01 12.74
N CYS A 320 -2.76 -0.26 13.25
CA CYS A 320 -3.95 -0.60 12.45
C CYS A 320 -5.04 0.45 12.68
N THR A 321 -5.50 1.06 11.60
CA THR A 321 -6.65 1.98 11.62
C THR A 321 -7.89 1.21 11.18
N MET A 322 -8.88 1.12 12.07
CA MET A 322 -10.11 0.37 11.79
C MET A 322 -11.08 1.19 10.93
N ILE A 323 -11.78 0.51 10.01
CA ILE A 323 -12.80 1.09 9.15
C ILE A 323 -14.18 1.04 9.84
N ASP A 324 -14.76 2.21 10.12
CA ASP A 324 -16.00 2.36 10.89
C ASP A 324 -17.18 1.55 10.28
N LYS A 325 -17.35 1.59 8.96
CA LYS A 325 -18.48 0.97 8.24
C LYS A 325 -18.41 -0.56 8.05
N VAL A 326 -17.27 -1.19 8.37
CA VAL A 326 -17.03 -2.61 8.04
C VAL A 326 -17.19 -3.49 9.29
N LYS A 327 -18.02 -4.53 9.21
CA LYS A 327 -18.04 -5.62 10.21
C LYS A 327 -17.02 -6.68 9.81
N TYR A 328 -15.97 -6.84 10.61
CA TYR A 328 -14.82 -7.69 10.29
C TYR A 328 -15.16 -9.19 10.30
N LEU A 329 -16.09 -9.63 11.13
CA LEU A 329 -16.58 -11.02 11.11
C LEU A 329 -17.26 -11.38 9.77
N GLN A 330 -17.90 -10.40 9.14
CA GLN A 330 -18.57 -10.57 7.85
C GLN A 330 -17.68 -10.16 6.66
N LEU A 331 -16.40 -9.84 6.89
CA LEU A 331 -15.50 -9.32 5.87
C LEU A 331 -15.44 -10.21 4.62
N HIS A 332 -15.40 -11.53 4.81
CA HIS A 332 -15.39 -12.50 3.70
C HIS A 332 -16.65 -12.42 2.84
N LYS A 333 -17.85 -12.25 3.44
CA LYS A 333 -19.12 -12.07 2.73
C LYS A 333 -19.17 -10.72 2.01
N ILE A 334 -18.70 -9.66 2.67
CA ILE A 334 -18.65 -8.31 2.09
C ILE A 334 -17.74 -8.31 0.85
N LEU A 335 -16.53 -8.85 0.95
CA LEU A 335 -15.59 -8.94 -0.17
C LEU A 335 -16.11 -9.83 -1.30
N ALA A 336 -16.77 -10.95 -0.98
CA ALA A 336 -17.40 -11.81 -1.98
C ALA A 336 -18.52 -11.08 -2.75
N ARG A 337 -19.38 -10.33 -2.04
CA ARG A 337 -20.42 -9.49 -2.64
C ARG A 337 -19.83 -8.40 -3.54
N GLN A 338 -18.80 -7.70 -3.07
CA GLN A 338 -18.12 -6.67 -3.85
C GLN A 338 -17.50 -7.25 -5.13
N LYS A 339 -16.81 -8.39 -5.01
CA LYS A 339 -16.21 -9.09 -6.15
C LYS A 339 -17.28 -9.53 -7.16
N MET A 340 -18.42 -10.03 -6.68
CA MET A 340 -19.54 -10.41 -7.54
C MET A 340 -20.13 -9.19 -8.27
N ALA A 341 -20.37 -8.08 -7.57
CA ALA A 341 -20.89 -6.86 -8.18
C ALA A 341 -19.96 -6.30 -9.27
N ILE A 342 -18.64 -6.34 -9.04
CA ILE A 342 -17.64 -5.94 -10.03
C ILE A 342 -17.67 -6.89 -11.23
N ARG A 343 -17.67 -8.21 -11.00
CA ARG A 343 -17.75 -9.20 -12.08
C ARG A 343 -19.01 -9.05 -12.91
N TYR A 344 -20.15 -8.82 -12.28
CA TYR A 344 -21.42 -8.60 -12.97
C TYR A 344 -21.32 -7.41 -13.94
N LYS A 345 -20.79 -6.27 -13.47
CA LYS A 345 -20.55 -5.11 -14.35
C LYS A 345 -19.57 -5.41 -15.47
N ILE A 346 -18.51 -6.16 -15.18
CA ILE A 346 -17.55 -6.60 -16.21
C ILE A 346 -18.25 -7.49 -17.25
N ASP A 347 -19.10 -8.42 -16.83
CA ASP A 347 -19.78 -9.36 -17.71
C ASP A 347 -20.87 -8.66 -18.55
N GLU A 348 -21.54 -7.65 -18.00
CA GLU A 348 -22.44 -6.76 -18.74
C GLU A 348 -21.70 -6.04 -19.88
N GLN A 349 -20.51 -5.50 -19.59
CA GLN A 349 -19.64 -4.90 -20.62
C GLN A 349 -19.13 -5.95 -21.63
N LYS A 350 -18.82 -7.18 -21.16
CA LYS A 350 -18.39 -8.29 -22.03
C LYS A 350 -19.47 -8.75 -23.00
N LYS A 351 -20.74 -8.80 -22.58
CA LYS A 351 -21.85 -9.16 -23.48
C LYS A 351 -21.99 -8.20 -24.66
N ASN A 352 -21.65 -6.93 -24.43
CA ASN A 352 -21.62 -5.90 -25.47
C ASN A 352 -20.29 -5.86 -26.24
N THR A 353 -19.35 -6.77 -25.94
CA THR A 353 -18.05 -6.81 -26.61
C THR A 353 -18.16 -7.55 -27.93
N ARG A 354 -17.75 -6.88 -29.01
CA ARG A 354 -17.73 -7.46 -30.36
C ARG A 354 -16.62 -8.50 -30.45
N VAL A 355 -16.95 -9.70 -30.93
CA VAL A 355 -15.95 -10.73 -31.23
C VAL A 355 -15.40 -10.48 -32.64
N TYR A 356 -14.13 -10.08 -32.74
CA TYR A 356 -13.47 -9.86 -34.02
C TYR A 356 -12.98 -11.18 -34.63
N LYS A 357 -12.95 -11.25 -35.97
CA LYS A 357 -12.38 -12.41 -36.69
C LYS A 357 -10.88 -12.53 -36.41
N GLY A 358 -10.36 -13.75 -36.46
CA GLY A 358 -8.94 -14.02 -36.27
C GLY A 358 -8.07 -13.37 -37.36
N LEU A 359 -6.86 -12.96 -36.97
CA LEU A 359 -5.90 -12.33 -37.88
C LEU A 359 -5.28 -13.38 -38.81
N HIS A 360 -5.72 -13.43 -40.07
CA HIS A 360 -5.22 -14.40 -41.05
C HIS A 360 -3.78 -14.12 -41.53
N HIS A 361 -3.32 -12.86 -41.48
CA HIS A 361 -2.00 -12.45 -41.98
C HIS A 361 -0.83 -13.01 -41.15
N ILE A 362 -1.03 -13.21 -39.85
CA ILE A 362 -0.01 -13.75 -38.93
C ILE A 362 0.23 -15.25 -39.16
N LYS A 363 -0.75 -15.99 -39.69
CA LYS A 363 -0.59 -17.43 -39.98
C LYS A 363 0.44 -17.70 -41.09
N ASN A 364 0.59 -16.78 -42.05
CA ASN A 364 1.45 -16.97 -43.22
C ASN A 364 2.76 -16.17 -43.15
N THR A 365 2.83 -15.12 -42.33
CA THR A 365 4.02 -14.27 -42.21
C THR A 365 4.40 -14.10 -40.74
N LYS A 366 5.62 -14.49 -40.37
CA LYS A 366 6.19 -14.30 -39.02
C LYS A 366 6.57 -12.84 -38.73
N GLN A 367 5.94 -11.88 -39.40
CA GLN A 367 6.25 -10.46 -39.23
C GLN A 367 5.40 -9.86 -38.11
N PRO A 368 5.99 -8.99 -37.26
CA PRO A 368 5.25 -8.29 -36.23
C PRO A 368 4.22 -7.33 -36.87
N VAL A 369 2.98 -7.40 -36.41
CA VAL A 369 1.89 -6.51 -36.84
C VAL A 369 1.78 -5.36 -35.85
N ASP A 370 1.63 -4.13 -36.36
CA ASP A 370 1.37 -2.97 -35.51
C ASP A 370 0.04 -3.13 -34.75
N PRO A 371 0.04 -3.13 -33.40
CA PRO A 371 -1.18 -3.27 -32.60
C PRO A 371 -2.30 -2.28 -32.94
N MET A 372 -1.96 -1.07 -33.39
CA MET A 372 -2.96 -0.04 -33.73
C MET A 372 -3.77 -0.36 -35.00
N THR A 373 -3.30 -1.30 -35.82
CA THR A 373 -4.00 -1.77 -37.02
C THR A 373 -5.12 -2.78 -36.70
N ILE A 374 -5.17 -3.31 -35.47
CA ILE A 374 -6.16 -4.29 -35.05
C ILE A 374 -7.39 -3.54 -34.49
N PRO A 375 -8.58 -3.64 -35.12
CA PRO A 375 -9.76 -2.87 -34.73
C PRO A 375 -10.11 -2.98 -33.24
N GLY A 376 -10.09 -4.19 -32.67
CA GLY A 376 -10.39 -4.42 -31.26
C GLY A 376 -9.39 -3.79 -30.28
N ILE A 377 -8.11 -3.64 -30.67
CA ILE A 377 -7.09 -2.96 -29.84
C ILE A 377 -7.31 -1.45 -29.91
N LYS A 378 -7.50 -0.92 -31.12
CA LYS A 378 -7.78 0.50 -31.34
C LYS A 378 -9.03 0.98 -30.60
N GLU A 379 -10.11 0.20 -30.64
CA GLU A 379 -11.39 0.52 -29.99
C GLU A 379 -11.33 0.40 -28.45
N SER A 380 -10.42 -0.41 -27.91
CA SER A 380 -10.25 -0.56 -26.45
C SER A 380 -9.61 0.66 -25.76
N GLY A 381 -9.18 1.66 -26.53
CA GLY A 381 -8.42 2.81 -26.01
C GLY A 381 -7.00 2.43 -25.57
N TRP A 382 -6.50 1.27 -26.01
CA TRP A 382 -5.15 0.82 -25.74
C TRP A 382 -4.14 1.78 -26.38
N THR A 383 -3.09 2.10 -25.64
CA THR A 383 -1.97 2.90 -26.13
C THR A 383 -0.65 2.19 -25.85
N PRO A 384 0.39 2.40 -26.68
CA PRO A 384 1.73 1.89 -26.40
C PRO A 384 2.26 2.32 -25.01
N ALA A 385 1.84 3.48 -24.51
CA ALA A 385 2.17 3.97 -23.17
C ALA A 385 1.53 3.12 -22.05
N MET A 386 0.27 2.70 -22.21
CA MET A 386 -0.39 1.78 -21.27
C MET A 386 0.31 0.42 -21.23
N GLU A 387 0.79 -0.06 -22.38
CA GLU A 387 1.57 -1.29 -22.41
C GLU A 387 2.96 -1.12 -21.80
N ALA A 388 3.63 0.01 -22.00
CA ALA A 388 4.88 0.33 -21.32
C ALA A 388 4.69 0.36 -19.79
N LEU A 389 3.59 0.95 -19.29
CA LEU A 389 3.22 0.95 -17.88
C LEU A 389 2.90 -0.46 -17.35
N ALA A 390 2.14 -1.26 -18.11
CA ALA A 390 1.82 -2.65 -17.75
C ALA A 390 3.07 -3.55 -17.75
N ARG A 391 3.99 -3.35 -18.71
CA ARG A 391 5.31 -3.99 -18.73
C ARG A 391 6.19 -3.51 -17.58
N GLY A 392 5.99 -2.28 -17.10
CA GLY A 392 6.62 -1.75 -15.88
C GLY A 392 6.23 -2.50 -14.61
N ASN A 393 5.14 -3.28 -14.64
CA ASN A 393 4.69 -4.15 -13.55
C ASN A 393 5.08 -5.64 -13.73
N LYS A 394 5.90 -5.99 -14.74
CA LYS A 394 6.77 -7.16 -14.58
C LYS A 394 7.66 -6.87 -13.38
N LYS A 395 7.87 -7.83 -12.46
CA LYS A 395 8.82 -7.65 -11.33
C LYS A 395 10.06 -6.97 -11.90
N SER A 396 10.30 -5.71 -11.52
CA SER A 396 11.41 -4.92 -12.07
C SER A 396 12.66 -5.79 -12.04
N ILE A 397 13.52 -5.73 -13.06
CA ILE A 397 14.78 -6.48 -13.08
C ILE A 397 15.53 -6.23 -11.76
N ARG A 398 15.44 -5.00 -11.24
CA ARG A 398 15.89 -4.62 -9.90
C ARG A 398 15.26 -5.45 -8.78
N ASN A 399 13.94 -5.61 -8.76
CA ASN A 399 13.25 -6.43 -7.76
C ASN A 399 13.62 -7.92 -7.88
N ILE A 400 13.89 -8.42 -9.08
CA ILE A 400 14.40 -9.79 -9.28
C ILE A 400 15.79 -9.91 -8.65
N MET A 401 16.70 -8.98 -8.94
CA MET A 401 18.05 -8.95 -8.35
C MET A 401 18.01 -8.83 -6.82
N ILE A 402 17.14 -7.97 -6.26
CA ILE A 402 16.95 -7.83 -4.80
C ILE A 402 16.51 -9.16 -4.19
N ASN A 403 15.51 -9.82 -4.77
CA ASN A 403 14.99 -11.08 -4.25
C ASN A 403 16.04 -12.19 -4.30
N ILE A 404 16.72 -12.36 -5.44
CA ILE A 404 17.76 -13.37 -5.59
C ILE A 404 18.90 -13.11 -4.59
N THR A 405 19.35 -11.86 -4.44
CA THR A 405 20.42 -11.51 -3.49
C THR A 405 20.02 -11.84 -2.05
N SER A 406 18.79 -11.52 -1.64
CA SER A 406 18.28 -11.86 -0.31
C SER A 406 18.18 -13.38 -0.09
N GLU A 407 17.73 -14.13 -1.10
CA GLU A 407 17.65 -15.59 -1.05
C GLU A 407 19.03 -16.24 -0.95
N LEU A 408 20.02 -15.75 -1.72
CA LEU A 408 21.40 -16.22 -1.65
C LEU A 408 22.00 -16.00 -0.26
N LYS A 409 21.84 -14.80 0.34
CA LYS A 409 22.36 -14.51 1.70
C LYS A 409 21.72 -15.40 2.78
N LYS A 410 20.45 -15.77 2.62
CA LYS A 410 19.73 -16.65 3.56
C LYS A 410 20.08 -18.13 3.39
N HIS A 411 20.60 -18.54 2.24
CA HIS A 411 20.90 -19.94 1.97
C HIS A 411 21.98 -20.47 2.94
N PRO A 412 21.86 -21.69 3.51
CA PRO A 412 22.80 -22.20 4.52
C PRO A 412 24.26 -22.26 4.05
N ARG A 413 24.48 -22.52 2.75
CA ARG A 413 25.82 -22.59 2.14
C ARG A 413 26.44 -21.23 1.80
N SER A 414 25.78 -20.11 2.12
CA SER A 414 26.28 -18.77 1.77
C SER A 414 27.29 -18.19 2.74
N TRP A 415 27.43 -18.77 3.94
CA TRP A 415 28.22 -18.19 5.03
C TRP A 415 29.65 -17.73 4.64
N PRO A 416 30.42 -18.41 3.75
CA PRO A 416 31.76 -17.93 3.39
C PRO A 416 31.75 -16.71 2.47
N PHE A 417 30.62 -16.40 1.84
CA PHE A 417 30.50 -15.43 0.77
C PHE A 417 29.67 -14.20 1.19
N ARG A 418 29.21 -14.14 2.45
CA ARG A 418 28.33 -13.06 2.93
C ARG A 418 29.03 -11.72 3.01
N THR A 419 30.30 -11.73 3.39
CA THR A 419 31.16 -10.56 3.58
C THR A 419 32.48 -10.76 2.84
N PRO A 420 33.25 -9.69 2.58
CA PRO A 420 34.59 -9.79 2.01
C PRO A 420 35.51 -10.68 2.86
N VAL A 421 36.47 -11.34 2.22
CA VAL A 421 37.51 -12.10 2.92
C VAL A 421 38.39 -11.14 3.72
N ASN A 422 38.64 -11.43 5.00
CA ASN A 422 39.51 -10.59 5.81
C ASN A 422 40.98 -10.78 5.37
N GLY A 423 41.61 -9.72 4.87
CA GLY A 423 42.99 -9.75 4.39
C GLY A 423 44.01 -9.93 5.50
N ASP A 424 43.68 -9.58 6.74
CA ASP A 424 44.56 -9.79 7.89
C ASP A 424 44.58 -11.26 8.32
N GLU A 425 43.45 -11.95 8.17
CA GLU A 425 43.33 -13.40 8.44
C GLU A 425 43.84 -14.25 7.27
N VAL A 426 43.75 -13.73 6.05
CA VAL A 426 44.17 -14.42 4.82
C VAL A 426 45.10 -13.51 3.98
N PRO A 427 46.39 -13.38 4.36
CA PRO A 427 47.30 -12.34 3.86
C PRO A 427 47.65 -12.41 2.36
N ASP A 428 47.54 -13.58 1.75
CA ASP A 428 47.83 -13.82 0.34
C ASP A 428 46.58 -13.77 -0.56
N TYR A 429 45.37 -13.72 0.02
CA TYR A 429 44.12 -13.75 -0.73
C TYR A 429 44.04 -12.68 -1.81
N TYR A 430 44.29 -11.42 -1.46
CA TYR A 430 44.24 -10.29 -2.40
C TYR A 430 45.45 -10.22 -3.34
N LYS A 431 46.49 -11.02 -3.11
CA LYS A 431 47.59 -11.20 -4.06
C LYS A 431 47.18 -12.16 -5.17
N VAL A 432 46.45 -13.23 -4.82
CA VAL A 432 45.98 -14.26 -5.74
C VAL A 432 44.71 -13.82 -6.47
N ILE A 433 43.70 -13.32 -5.76
CA ILE A 433 42.40 -12.93 -6.30
C ILE A 433 42.39 -11.45 -6.69
N LYS A 434 42.32 -11.18 -8.00
CA LYS A 434 42.37 -9.81 -8.56
C LYS A 434 41.04 -9.07 -8.52
N ASN A 435 39.92 -9.79 -8.62
CA ASN A 435 38.58 -9.22 -8.66
C ASN A 435 37.73 -9.72 -7.49
N PRO A 436 38.00 -9.30 -6.24
CA PRO A 436 37.24 -9.75 -5.08
C PRO A 436 35.77 -9.32 -5.17
N MET A 437 34.89 -10.29 -4.88
CA MET A 437 33.43 -10.13 -4.90
C MET A 437 32.81 -10.97 -3.78
N ASP A 438 31.75 -10.45 -3.18
CA ASP A 438 31.00 -11.06 -2.08
C ASP A 438 29.54 -10.58 -2.10
N LEU A 439 28.65 -11.26 -1.38
CA LEU A 439 27.21 -10.98 -1.41
C LEU A 439 26.83 -9.61 -0.82
N SER A 440 27.61 -9.04 0.10
CA SER A 440 27.35 -7.69 0.62
C SER A 440 27.66 -6.63 -0.43
N LYS A 441 28.72 -6.83 -1.22
CA LYS A 441 29.06 -5.98 -2.36
C LYS A 441 28.03 -6.09 -3.49
N ILE A 442 27.55 -7.30 -3.78
CA ILE A 442 26.42 -7.50 -4.72
C ILE A 442 25.18 -6.75 -4.26
N GLU A 443 24.80 -6.90 -2.99
CA GLU A 443 23.63 -6.23 -2.39
C GLU A 443 23.74 -4.70 -2.52
N SER A 444 24.89 -4.12 -2.15
CA SER A 444 25.14 -2.69 -2.31
C SER A 444 25.05 -2.23 -3.77
N LYS A 445 25.58 -3.01 -4.73
CA LYS A 445 25.46 -2.68 -6.16
C LYS A 445 24.01 -2.75 -6.66
N VAL A 446 23.22 -3.70 -6.17
CA VAL A 446 21.78 -3.79 -6.48
C VAL A 446 21.03 -2.58 -5.90
N GLU A 447 21.29 -2.22 -4.63
CA GLU A 447 20.67 -1.08 -3.95
C GLU A 447 21.01 0.24 -4.64
N ASN A 448 22.25 0.43 -5.07
CA ASN A 448 22.72 1.63 -5.75
C ASN A 448 22.43 1.66 -7.26
N ASN A 449 21.68 0.68 -7.78
CA ASN A 449 21.29 0.61 -9.19
C ASN A 449 22.47 0.51 -10.18
N CYS A 450 23.55 -0.13 -9.76
CA CYS A 450 24.78 -0.24 -10.55
C CYS A 450 24.71 -1.26 -11.69
N TYR A 451 23.67 -2.11 -11.71
CA TYR A 451 23.45 -3.11 -12.77
C TYR A 451 22.44 -2.61 -13.78
N LYS A 452 22.86 -2.54 -15.05
CA LYS A 452 22.01 -2.15 -16.18
C LYS A 452 21.23 -3.33 -16.74
N SER A 453 21.72 -4.55 -16.49
CA SER A 453 21.07 -5.79 -16.92
C SER A 453 21.26 -6.91 -15.89
N ILE A 454 20.45 -7.96 -16.01
CA ILE A 454 20.53 -9.14 -15.13
C ILE A 454 21.75 -10.00 -15.43
N GLU A 455 22.30 -9.90 -16.64
CA GLU A 455 23.53 -10.58 -17.06
C GLU A 455 24.75 -10.00 -16.34
N GLU A 456 24.81 -8.67 -16.16
CA GLU A 456 25.87 -8.01 -15.38
C GLU A 456 25.82 -8.47 -13.91
N PHE A 457 24.62 -8.54 -13.33
CA PHE A 457 24.41 -9.08 -11.99
C PHE A 457 24.83 -10.56 -11.89
N ALA A 458 24.41 -11.38 -12.83
CA ALA A 458 24.75 -12.80 -12.84
C ALA A 458 26.25 -13.05 -13.05
N HIS A 459 26.93 -12.18 -13.79
CA HIS A 459 28.38 -12.23 -13.95
C HIS A 459 29.08 -12.02 -12.60
N ASP A 460 28.74 -10.96 -11.87
CA ASP A 460 29.37 -10.68 -10.58
C ASP A 460 29.07 -11.76 -9.53
N VAL A 461 27.85 -12.31 -9.50
CA VAL A 461 27.53 -13.44 -8.61
C VAL A 461 28.40 -14.66 -8.95
N ARG A 462 28.67 -14.93 -10.23
CA ARG A 462 29.55 -16.03 -10.63
C ARG A 462 31.03 -15.79 -10.29
N ILE A 463 31.48 -14.53 -10.23
CA ILE A 463 32.85 -14.21 -9.77
C ILE A 463 33.08 -14.72 -8.34
N ILE A 464 32.08 -14.67 -7.47
CA ILE A 464 32.16 -15.20 -6.09
C ILE A 464 32.59 -16.67 -6.12
N PHE A 465 31.90 -17.49 -6.92
CA PHE A 465 32.16 -18.93 -7.01
C PHE A 465 33.47 -19.24 -7.73
N HIS A 466 33.79 -18.45 -8.77
CA HIS A 466 35.04 -18.58 -9.51
C HIS A 466 36.26 -18.29 -8.62
N ASN A 467 36.25 -17.16 -7.90
CA ASN A 467 37.30 -16.80 -6.95
C ASN A 467 37.47 -17.87 -5.86
N CYS A 468 36.36 -18.44 -5.38
CA CYS A 468 36.40 -19.53 -4.41
C CYS A 468 37.17 -20.74 -4.95
N ARG A 469 36.97 -21.13 -6.22
CA ARG A 469 37.65 -22.28 -6.84
C ARG A 469 39.09 -21.98 -7.26
N ILE A 470 39.42 -20.72 -7.56
CA ILE A 470 40.81 -20.31 -7.81
C ILE A 470 41.63 -20.43 -6.52
N TYR A 471 41.08 -19.94 -5.41
CA TYR A 471 41.84 -19.82 -4.17
C TYR A 471 41.87 -21.12 -3.34
N ASN A 472 40.78 -21.88 -3.34
CA ASN A 472 40.63 -23.05 -2.47
C ASN A 472 40.81 -24.35 -3.26
N ALA A 473 41.49 -25.32 -2.67
CA ALA A 473 41.63 -26.66 -3.24
C ALA A 473 40.27 -27.37 -3.41
N ASP A 474 40.21 -28.27 -4.39
CA ASP A 474 39.04 -29.09 -4.65
C ASP A 474 38.64 -29.94 -3.42
N GLY A 475 37.34 -30.16 -3.24
CA GLY A 475 36.81 -30.96 -2.14
C GLY A 475 36.70 -30.24 -0.78
N THR A 476 37.27 -29.05 -0.64
CA THR A 476 37.13 -28.21 0.57
C THR A 476 35.67 -27.82 0.84
N VAL A 477 35.36 -27.49 2.10
CA VAL A 477 34.01 -27.04 2.50
C VAL A 477 33.60 -25.78 1.72
N TYR A 478 34.56 -24.89 1.42
CA TYR A 478 34.34 -23.69 0.62
C TYR A 478 33.90 -24.01 -0.81
N VAL A 479 34.61 -24.90 -1.51
CA VAL A 479 34.27 -25.31 -2.89
C VAL A 479 32.93 -26.07 -2.94
N LYS A 480 32.63 -26.87 -1.91
CA LYS A 480 31.30 -27.52 -1.76
C LYS A 480 30.19 -26.48 -1.56
N CYS A 481 30.44 -25.44 -0.76
CA CYS A 481 29.51 -24.34 -0.56
C CYS A 481 29.29 -23.54 -1.84
N ALA A 482 30.35 -23.19 -2.57
CA ALA A 482 30.29 -22.51 -3.86
C ALA A 482 29.45 -23.31 -4.87
N SER A 483 29.77 -24.59 -5.06
CA SER A 483 29.04 -25.46 -6.00
C SER A 483 27.55 -25.59 -5.65
N GLY A 484 27.23 -25.70 -4.37
CA GLY A 484 25.86 -25.80 -3.90
C GLY A 484 25.06 -24.50 -4.07
N LEU A 485 25.70 -23.35 -3.84
CA LEU A 485 25.06 -22.04 -3.96
C LEU A 485 24.94 -21.60 -5.43
N GLU A 486 25.91 -21.95 -6.28
CA GLU A 486 25.91 -21.74 -7.72
C GLU A 486 24.74 -22.49 -8.40
N LYS A 487 24.56 -23.77 -8.06
CA LYS A 487 23.39 -24.53 -8.53
C LYS A 487 22.07 -23.89 -8.13
N TYR A 488 21.96 -23.48 -6.87
CA TYR A 488 20.76 -22.79 -6.37
C TYR A 488 20.51 -21.48 -7.13
N PHE A 489 21.57 -20.69 -7.36
CA PHE A 489 21.49 -19.45 -8.13
C PHE A 489 20.96 -19.68 -9.56
N ASP A 490 21.51 -20.67 -10.28
CA ASP A 490 21.06 -20.99 -11.64
C ASP A 490 19.60 -21.48 -11.67
N ASP A 491 19.16 -22.24 -10.67
CA ASP A 491 17.76 -22.65 -10.53
C ASP A 491 16.83 -21.46 -10.28
N ARG A 492 17.28 -20.45 -9.52
CA ARG A 492 16.53 -19.20 -9.34
C ARG A 492 16.47 -18.37 -10.62
N LEU A 493 17.55 -18.26 -11.38
CA LEU A 493 17.54 -17.55 -12.67
C LEU A 493 16.54 -18.19 -13.65
N LYS A 494 16.47 -19.53 -13.72
CA LYS A 494 15.48 -20.25 -14.53
C LYS A 494 14.04 -19.99 -14.06
N PHE A 495 13.80 -19.94 -12.75
CA PHE A 495 12.47 -19.65 -12.20
C PHE A 495 11.93 -18.28 -12.62
N TYR A 496 12.79 -17.29 -12.83
CA TYR A 496 12.39 -15.96 -13.29
C TYR A 496 12.30 -15.84 -14.83
N ASP A 497 12.41 -16.96 -15.57
CA ASP A 497 12.34 -17.05 -17.04
C ASP A 497 13.27 -16.06 -17.74
N VAL A 498 14.46 -15.88 -17.15
CA VAL A 498 15.49 -14.98 -17.66
C VAL A 498 16.25 -15.72 -18.76
N PRO A 499 16.21 -15.28 -20.03
CA PRO A 499 16.97 -15.91 -21.09
C PRO A 499 18.45 -15.63 -20.89
N VAL A 500 19.14 -16.52 -20.19
CA VAL A 500 20.60 -16.49 -20.09
C VAL A 500 21.14 -17.00 -21.41
N ASN A 501 21.69 -16.12 -22.24
CA ASN A 501 22.53 -16.55 -23.36
C ASN A 501 23.66 -17.39 -22.77
N SER A 502 23.63 -18.69 -23.02
CA SER A 502 24.64 -19.68 -22.64
C SER A 502 25.91 -19.53 -23.49
N GLY A 503 26.39 -18.30 -23.65
CA GLY A 503 27.74 -18.03 -24.10
C GLY A 503 28.66 -18.17 -22.89
N LYS A 504 29.37 -19.30 -22.82
CA LYS A 504 30.62 -19.39 -22.06
C LYS A 504 31.59 -18.35 -22.64
N LYS A 505 31.44 -17.07 -22.29
CA LYS A 505 32.52 -16.11 -22.45
C LYS A 505 33.61 -16.59 -21.49
N LYS A 506 34.71 -17.11 -22.06
CA LYS A 506 35.93 -17.41 -21.33
C LYS A 506 36.21 -16.22 -20.41
N PHE A 507 36.39 -16.50 -19.12
CA PHE A 507 37.05 -15.56 -18.22
C PHE A 507 38.39 -15.25 -18.90
N LEU A 508 38.55 -14.02 -19.39
CA LEU A 508 39.82 -13.58 -19.95
C LEU A 508 40.83 -13.58 -18.79
N GLU A 509 41.92 -14.29 -19.01
CA GLU A 509 43.05 -14.52 -18.10
C GLU A 509 43.66 -13.24 -17.56
#